data_AF-A0ABD6EZV2-F1
#
_entry.id   AF-A0ABD6EZV2-F1
#
_cell.length_a   1.000
_cell.length_b   1.000
_cell.length_c   1.000
_cell.angle_alpha   90.00
_cell.angle_beta   90.00
_cell.angle_gamma   90.00
#
_symmetry.space_group_name_H-M   'P 1'
#
loop_
_entity.id
_entity.type
_entity.pdbx_description
1 polymer ?
#
loop_
_entity_poly.entity_id
_entity_poly.type
_entity_poly.pdbx_seq_one_letter_code
_entity_poly.pdbx_strand_id
1 'polypeptide(L)'
;MTKTSQLFSKNSKTDKSEIDRNRDMIEEFQTEMMSHADRLLQEKDSMNEMKSDEDNGESVIEKEIRESAKIMSSEEREKHEKTVEHEKELLAKARRLRMEQEKVMAQKQHLSSSEIEQTSERMKQLEDAEKKLMELIARQVISHRTQTESPIKVISANADTSLKKLADSAHSNVVRIHLSDTQCDTVRKFVSVFDMKNPSEWVKENCSFAQKFFPRSTCEQIKHLFKSCF
;
A
#
# COMPACT_ATOMS: atom_id res chain seq x y z
N MET A 1 59.23 4.83 2.91
CA MET A 1 58.66 6.20 2.91
C MET A 1 57.40 6.20 2.03
N THR A 2 56.38 6.88 2.54
CA THR A 2 54.93 6.78 2.34
C THR A 2 54.37 7.30 1.00
N LYS A 3 53.47 6.52 0.37
CA LYS A 3 52.48 7.01 -0.62
C LYS A 3 51.19 6.17 -0.56
N THR A 4 50.29 6.49 0.38
CA THR A 4 48.91 6.00 0.36
C THR A 4 47.98 6.99 1.07
N SER A 5 47.63 8.10 0.41
CA SER A 5 46.62 9.05 0.94
C SER A 5 46.05 9.92 -0.18
N GLN A 6 45.38 9.31 -1.16
CA GLN A 6 44.54 10.05 -2.13
C GLN A 6 43.40 9.17 -2.68
N LEU A 7 42.46 8.71 -1.84
CA LEU A 7 41.23 8.07 -2.35
C LEU A 7 39.92 8.40 -1.58
N PHE A 8 39.92 9.32 -0.61
CA PHE A 8 38.72 9.62 0.20
C PHE A 8 38.14 11.04 0.01
N SER A 9 38.03 11.53 -1.23
CA SER A 9 37.50 12.89 -1.45
C SER A 9 36.54 13.04 -2.64
N LYS A 10 35.82 11.96 -3.01
CA LYS A 10 34.86 12.02 -4.13
C LYS A 10 33.42 11.60 -3.81
N ASN A 11 33.10 11.16 -2.58
CA ASN A 11 31.76 10.67 -2.25
C ASN A 11 30.84 11.68 -1.51
N SER A 12 31.32 12.85 -1.07
CA SER A 12 30.47 13.78 -0.28
C SER A 12 29.57 14.72 -1.10
N LYS A 13 29.72 14.78 -2.42
CA LYS A 13 28.92 15.67 -3.28
C LYS A 13 27.57 15.06 -3.69
N THR A 14 27.46 13.73 -3.70
CA THR A 14 26.23 13.03 -4.12
C THR A 14 25.17 13.09 -3.02
N ASP A 15 25.55 12.91 -1.75
CA ASP A 15 24.64 12.94 -0.59
C ASP A 15 23.89 14.26 -0.44
N LYS A 16 24.56 15.40 -0.69
CA LYS A 16 23.92 16.71 -0.49
C LYS A 16 22.82 16.97 -1.51
N SER A 17 23.01 16.53 -2.76
CA SER A 17 22.01 16.68 -3.83
C SER A 17 20.78 15.79 -3.65
N GLU A 18 20.90 14.71 -2.89
CA GLU A 18 19.82 13.77 -2.61
C GLU A 18 19.00 14.24 -1.40
N ILE A 19 19.69 14.78 -0.38
CA ILE A 19 19.05 15.46 0.76
C ILE A 19 18.22 16.67 0.31
N ASP A 20 18.76 17.49 -0.60
CA ASP A 20 18.03 18.66 -1.11
C ASP A 20 16.79 18.24 -1.92
N ARG A 21 16.87 17.20 -2.76
CA ARG A 21 15.69 16.65 -3.47
C ARG A 21 14.62 16.09 -2.53
N ASN A 22 15.05 15.38 -1.48
CA ASN A 22 14.11 14.83 -0.50
C ASN A 22 13.42 15.93 0.30
N ARG A 23 14.14 17.02 0.59
CA ARG A 23 13.57 18.21 1.22
C ARG A 23 12.52 18.87 0.34
N ASP A 24 12.81 19.07 -0.94
CA ASP A 24 11.87 19.67 -1.90
C ASP A 24 10.59 18.84 -2.03
N MET A 25 10.70 17.50 -2.10
CA MET A 25 9.54 16.61 -2.13
C MET A 25 8.69 16.68 -0.85
N ILE A 26 9.31 16.85 0.33
CA ILE A 26 8.58 16.99 1.59
C ILE A 26 7.85 18.33 1.64
N GLU A 27 8.48 19.43 1.20
CA GLU A 27 7.86 20.77 1.16
C GLU A 27 6.69 20.81 0.16
N GLU A 28 6.82 20.15 -1.00
CA GLU A 28 5.72 19.99 -1.97
C GLU A 28 4.55 19.19 -1.38
N PHE A 29 4.82 18.04 -0.75
CA PHE A 29 3.80 17.22 -0.11
C PHE A 29 3.07 17.98 1.01
N GLN A 30 3.79 18.74 1.84
CA GLN A 30 3.18 19.56 2.90
C GLN A 30 2.27 20.66 2.33
N THR A 31 2.69 21.29 1.23
CA THR A 31 1.90 22.35 0.56
C THR A 31 0.61 21.77 -0.04
N GLU A 32 0.70 20.58 -0.66
CA GLU A 32 -0.46 19.89 -1.21
C GLU A 32 -1.45 19.48 -0.11
N MET A 33 -0.95 18.97 1.02
CA MET A 33 -1.76 18.64 2.20
C MET A 33 -2.49 19.85 2.79
N MET A 34 -1.81 21.00 2.90
CA MET A 34 -2.46 22.24 3.36
C MET A 34 -3.53 22.72 2.38
N SER A 35 -3.24 22.71 1.07
CA SER A 35 -4.21 23.06 0.04
C SER A 35 -5.43 22.12 0.03
N HIS A 36 -5.24 20.82 0.32
CA HIS A 36 -6.34 19.88 0.48
C HIS A 36 -7.18 20.19 1.73
N ALA A 37 -6.56 20.53 2.86
CA ALA A 37 -7.26 20.92 4.08
C ALA A 37 -8.11 22.19 3.87
N ASP A 38 -7.59 23.20 3.17
CA ASP A 38 -8.32 24.42 2.85
C ASP A 38 -9.54 24.15 1.95
N ARG A 39 -9.41 23.26 0.96
CA ARG A 39 -10.55 22.84 0.12
C ARG A 39 -11.65 22.17 0.94
N LEU A 40 -11.29 21.31 1.89
CA LEU A 40 -12.26 20.66 2.77
C LEU A 40 -12.97 21.66 3.69
N LEU A 41 -12.26 22.67 4.19
CA LEU A 41 -12.87 23.75 4.99
C LEU A 41 -13.85 24.58 4.16
N GLN A 42 -13.45 24.95 2.94
CA GLN A 42 -14.31 25.70 2.02
C GLN A 42 -15.58 24.93 1.64
N GLU A 43 -15.46 23.62 1.39
CA GLU A 43 -16.59 22.75 1.08
C GLU A 43 -17.53 22.61 2.29
N LYS A 44 -16.99 22.53 3.50
CA LYS A 44 -17.77 22.52 4.75
C LYS A 44 -18.54 23.82 4.96
N ASP A 45 -17.92 24.97 4.72
CA ASP A 45 -18.57 26.28 4.87
C ASP A 45 -19.67 26.46 3.82
N SER A 46 -19.42 26.05 2.57
CA SER A 46 -20.44 26.07 1.51
C SER A 46 -21.63 25.14 1.81
N MET A 47 -21.37 23.96 2.40
CA MET A 47 -22.45 23.07 2.88
C MET A 47 -23.27 23.68 4.03
N ASN A 48 -22.64 24.45 4.92
CA ASN A 48 -23.35 25.12 6.01
C ASN A 48 -24.21 26.29 5.51
N GLU A 49 -23.71 27.04 4.51
CA GLU A 49 -24.46 28.13 3.88
C GLU A 49 -25.73 27.60 3.18
N MET A 50 -25.60 26.51 2.41
CA MET A 50 -26.74 25.83 1.77
C MET A 50 -27.78 25.32 2.79
N LYS A 51 -27.36 24.85 3.97
CA LYS A 51 -28.29 24.48 5.05
C LYS A 51 -29.05 25.68 5.62
N SER A 52 -28.41 26.85 5.73
CA SER A 52 -29.06 28.05 6.26
C SER A 52 -30.11 28.63 5.30
N ASP A 53 -29.89 28.46 3.99
CA ASP A 53 -30.84 28.89 2.96
C ASP A 53 -32.06 27.96 2.86
N GLU A 54 -31.92 26.66 3.15
CA GLU A 54 -33.06 25.73 3.26
C GLU A 54 -34.04 26.16 4.37
N ASP A 55 -33.54 26.55 5.54
CA ASP A 55 -34.38 27.00 6.68
C ASP A 55 -35.13 28.31 6.36
N ASN A 56 -34.54 29.18 5.53
CA ASN A 56 -35.14 30.47 5.18
C ASN A 56 -36.16 30.34 4.02
N GLY A 57 -35.89 29.44 3.06
CA GLY A 57 -36.78 29.10 1.95
C GLY A 57 -38.07 28.39 2.37
N GLU A 58 -38.00 27.57 3.42
CA GLU A 58 -39.18 26.89 4.00
C GLU A 58 -40.24 27.90 4.48
N SER A 59 -39.83 29.08 4.99
CA SER A 59 -40.76 30.12 5.46
C SER A 59 -41.48 30.88 4.34
N VAL A 60 -40.89 30.96 3.14
CA VAL A 60 -41.49 31.62 1.97
C VAL A 60 -42.54 30.73 1.34
N ILE A 61 -42.23 29.44 1.18
CA ILE A 61 -43.14 28.44 0.62
C ILE A 61 -44.34 28.23 1.56
N GLU A 62 -44.15 28.21 2.88
CA GLU A 62 -45.27 28.09 3.84
C GLU A 62 -46.27 29.26 3.77
N LYS A 63 -45.79 30.48 3.51
CA LYS A 63 -46.66 31.65 3.34
C LYS A 63 -47.51 31.53 2.08
N GLU A 64 -46.92 31.09 0.97
CA GLU A 64 -47.58 30.96 -0.32
C GLU A 64 -48.62 29.83 -0.33
N ILE A 65 -48.33 28.71 0.34
CA ILE A 65 -49.30 27.62 0.58
C ILE A 65 -50.49 28.13 1.42
N ARG A 66 -50.22 28.92 2.47
CA ARG A 66 -51.28 29.45 3.36
C ARG A 66 -52.19 30.46 2.64
N GLU A 67 -51.66 31.27 1.74
CA GLU A 67 -52.45 32.18 0.90
C GLU A 67 -53.27 31.43 -0.15
N SER A 68 -52.68 30.43 -0.80
CA SER A 68 -53.38 29.59 -1.79
C SER A 68 -54.54 28.82 -1.14
N ALA A 69 -54.35 28.30 0.07
CA ALA A 69 -55.41 27.64 0.83
C ALA A 69 -56.59 28.57 1.14
N LYS A 70 -56.41 29.90 1.28
CA LYS A 70 -57.51 30.83 1.55
C LYS A 70 -58.53 30.93 0.42
N ILE A 71 -58.12 30.64 -0.83
CA ILE A 71 -58.93 30.79 -2.04
C ILE A 71 -59.68 29.49 -2.40
N MET A 72 -59.23 28.35 -1.89
CA MET A 72 -59.80 27.02 -2.19
C MET A 72 -61.14 26.77 -1.50
N SER A 73 -62.02 26.01 -2.17
CA SER A 73 -63.29 25.56 -1.57
C SER A 73 -63.04 24.58 -0.40
N SER A 74 -64.04 24.41 0.48
CA SER A 74 -63.91 23.54 1.67
C SER A 74 -63.55 22.10 1.32
N GLU A 75 -64.06 21.58 0.21
CA GLU A 75 -63.85 20.20 -0.25
C GLU A 75 -62.45 20.01 -0.84
N GLU A 76 -61.95 21.03 -1.55
CA GLU A 76 -60.58 21.05 -2.07
C GLU A 76 -59.54 21.21 -0.95
N ARG A 77 -59.86 21.97 0.11
CA ARG A 77 -58.99 22.08 1.30
C ARG A 77 -58.80 20.74 1.99
N GLU A 78 -59.87 19.98 2.21
CA GLU A 78 -59.76 18.67 2.88
C GLU A 78 -58.91 17.69 2.06
N LYS A 79 -59.07 17.70 0.73
CA LYS A 79 -58.24 16.88 -0.17
C LYS A 79 -56.78 17.33 -0.15
N HIS A 80 -56.53 18.64 -0.15
CA HIS A 80 -55.18 19.20 -0.08
C HIS A 80 -54.49 18.87 1.25
N GLU A 81 -55.21 18.97 2.37
CA GLU A 81 -54.69 18.64 3.70
C GLU A 81 -54.28 17.16 3.80
N LYS A 82 -55.09 16.25 3.25
CA LYS A 82 -54.72 14.82 3.17
C LYS A 82 -53.46 14.57 2.35
N THR A 83 -53.28 15.29 1.24
CA THR A 83 -52.06 15.19 0.42
C THR A 83 -50.85 15.72 1.19
N VAL A 84 -50.96 16.89 1.82
CA VAL A 84 -49.88 17.50 2.61
C VAL A 84 -49.47 16.60 3.76
N GLU A 85 -50.42 15.97 4.46
CA GLU A 85 -50.11 15.07 5.55
C GLU A 85 -49.38 13.81 5.06
N HIS A 86 -49.78 13.26 3.91
CA HIS A 86 -49.09 12.13 3.31
C HIS A 86 -47.65 12.50 2.88
N GLU A 87 -47.45 13.68 2.29
CA GLU A 87 -46.12 14.17 1.92
C GLU A 87 -45.23 14.39 3.14
N LYS A 88 -45.78 14.93 4.24
CA LYS A 88 -45.07 15.05 5.53
C LYS A 88 -44.63 13.69 6.06
N GLU A 89 -45.49 12.67 5.98
CA GLU A 89 -45.13 11.31 6.40
C GLU A 89 -43.99 10.73 5.56
N LEU A 90 -44.06 10.91 4.23
CA LEU A 90 -42.99 10.50 3.31
C LEU A 90 -41.67 11.22 3.61
N LEU A 91 -41.72 12.52 3.86
CA LEU A 91 -40.54 13.31 4.21
C LEU A 91 -39.95 12.87 5.55
N ALA A 92 -40.78 12.62 6.56
CA ALA A 92 -40.34 12.11 7.85
C ALA A 92 -39.70 10.71 7.74
N LYS A 93 -40.23 9.85 6.85
CA LYS A 93 -39.62 8.56 6.52
C LYS A 93 -38.27 8.73 5.81
N ALA A 94 -38.18 9.65 4.85
CA ALA A 94 -36.93 9.96 4.17
C ALA A 94 -35.85 10.50 5.13
N ARG A 95 -36.22 11.39 6.08
CA ARG A 95 -35.32 11.89 7.12
C ARG A 95 -34.79 10.76 8.01
N ARG A 96 -35.66 9.83 8.44
CA ARG A 96 -35.24 8.64 9.20
C ARG A 96 -34.24 7.77 8.43
N LEU A 97 -34.50 7.50 7.15
CA LEU A 97 -33.61 6.72 6.31
C LEU A 97 -32.24 7.39 6.15
N ARG A 98 -32.17 8.71 5.98
CA ARG A 98 -30.89 9.44 5.90
C ARG A 98 -30.11 9.32 7.21
N MET A 99 -30.77 9.48 8.35
CA MET A 99 -30.13 9.35 9.66
C MET A 99 -29.59 7.93 9.91
N GLU A 100 -30.33 6.91 9.45
CA GLU A 100 -29.89 5.52 9.53
C GLU A 100 -28.69 5.25 8.61
N GLN A 101 -28.72 5.77 7.37
CA GLN A 101 -27.58 5.67 6.46
C GLN A 101 -26.33 6.36 7.02
N GLU A 102 -26.47 7.56 7.59
CA GLU A 102 -25.36 8.29 8.23
C GLU A 102 -24.78 7.50 9.40
N LYS A 103 -25.63 6.91 10.24
CA LYS A 103 -25.19 6.05 11.35
C LYS A 103 -24.41 4.82 10.86
N VAL A 104 -24.88 4.18 9.78
CA VAL A 104 -24.18 3.03 9.17
C VAL A 104 -22.83 3.46 8.59
N MET A 105 -22.76 4.62 7.91
CA MET A 105 -21.50 5.14 7.38
C MET A 105 -20.52 5.50 8.50
N ALA A 106 -20.98 6.16 9.56
CA ALA A 106 -20.16 6.49 10.72
C ALA A 106 -19.63 5.22 11.41
N GLN A 107 -20.46 4.18 11.56
CA GLN A 107 -20.03 2.89 12.10
C GLN A 107 -18.99 2.22 11.21
N LYS A 108 -19.18 2.24 9.88
CA LYS A 108 -18.22 1.69 8.92
C LYS A 108 -16.89 2.45 8.95
N GLN A 109 -16.92 3.77 9.03
CA GLN A 109 -15.71 4.60 9.17
C GLN A 109 -14.97 4.30 10.48
N HIS A 110 -15.69 4.15 11.60
CA HIS A 110 -15.09 3.79 12.88
C HIS A 110 -14.42 2.41 12.84
N LEU A 111 -15.08 1.41 12.26
CA LEU A 111 -14.50 0.07 12.08
C LEU A 111 -13.24 0.12 11.21
N SER A 112 -13.30 0.83 10.08
CA SER A 112 -12.15 0.99 9.19
C SER A 112 -10.99 1.71 9.88
N SER A 113 -11.26 2.76 10.65
CA SER A 113 -10.25 3.49 11.42
C SER A 113 -9.58 2.58 12.46
N SER A 114 -10.36 1.74 13.15
CA SER A 114 -9.85 0.78 14.13
C SER A 114 -8.96 -0.30 13.48
N GLU A 115 -9.34 -0.79 12.29
CA GLU A 115 -8.52 -1.74 11.52
C GLU A 115 -7.20 -1.11 11.07
N ILE A 116 -7.22 0.14 10.60
CA ILE A 116 -6.03 0.90 10.22
C ILE A 116 -5.11 1.10 11.44
N GLU A 117 -5.67 1.44 12.60
CA GLU A 117 -4.88 1.61 13.82
C GLU A 117 -4.23 0.29 14.27
N GLN A 118 -4.98 -0.82 14.25
CA GLN A 118 -4.44 -2.13 14.61
C GLN A 118 -3.34 -2.59 13.64
N THR A 119 -3.50 -2.35 12.34
CA THR A 119 -2.50 -2.71 11.33
C THR A 119 -1.25 -1.84 11.46
N SER A 120 -1.41 -0.54 11.73
CA SER A 120 -0.31 0.38 12.03
C SER A 120 0.49 -0.08 13.24
N GLU A 121 -0.18 -0.48 14.34
CA GLU A 121 0.49 -0.97 15.54
C GLU A 121 1.27 -2.27 15.28
N ARG A 122 0.71 -3.19 14.48
CA ARG A 122 1.43 -4.41 14.07
C ARG A 122 2.67 -4.10 13.23
N MET A 123 2.58 -3.15 12.29
CA MET A 123 3.75 -2.75 11.51
C MET A 123 4.85 -2.17 12.40
N LYS A 124 4.50 -1.31 13.35
CA LYS A 124 5.46 -0.77 14.32
C LYS A 124 6.16 -1.86 15.14
N GLN A 125 5.42 -2.88 15.58
CA GLN A 125 6.01 -4.02 16.29
C GLN A 125 7.00 -4.81 15.42
N LEU A 126 6.72 -4.96 14.13
CA LEU A 126 7.63 -5.63 13.19
C LEU A 126 8.90 -4.81 12.95
N GLU A 127 8.78 -3.50 12.78
CA GLU A 127 9.95 -2.60 12.66
C GLU A 127 10.83 -2.65 13.92
N ASP A 128 10.22 -2.61 15.11
CA ASP A 128 10.95 -2.72 16.38
C ASP A 128 11.65 -4.08 16.52
N ALA A 129 11.04 -5.17 16.05
CA ALA A 129 11.64 -6.50 16.03
C ALA A 129 12.81 -6.58 15.05
N GLU A 130 12.67 -6.01 13.85
CA GLU A 130 13.73 -5.93 12.84
C GLU A 130 14.93 -5.13 13.36
N LYS A 131 14.67 -3.99 14.00
CA LYS A 131 15.72 -3.16 14.62
C LYS A 131 16.50 -3.91 15.68
N LYS A 132 15.81 -4.69 16.54
CA LYS A 132 16.46 -5.55 17.55
C LYS A 132 17.30 -6.64 16.89
N LEU A 133 16.82 -7.25 15.81
CA LEU A 133 17.57 -8.27 15.08
C LEU A 133 18.85 -7.68 14.46
N MET A 134 18.76 -6.52 13.83
CA MET A 134 19.92 -5.77 13.31
C MET A 134 20.94 -5.46 14.40
N GLU A 135 20.49 -5.05 15.60
CA GLU A 135 21.38 -4.81 16.74
C GLU A 135 22.11 -6.08 17.21
N LEU A 136 21.41 -7.22 17.26
CA LEU A 136 22.02 -8.51 17.60
C LEU A 136 23.07 -8.93 16.56
N ILE A 137 22.77 -8.78 15.27
CA ILE A 137 23.71 -9.06 14.18
C ILE A 137 24.94 -8.15 14.32
N ALA A 138 24.75 -6.85 14.55
CA ALA A 138 25.85 -5.90 14.74
C ALA A 138 26.75 -6.30 15.93
N ARG A 139 26.16 -6.69 17.07
CA ARG A 139 26.92 -7.18 18.24
C ARG A 139 27.71 -8.44 17.92
N GLN A 140 27.12 -9.40 17.19
CA GLN A 140 27.80 -10.64 16.82
C GLN A 140 28.98 -10.39 15.87
N VAL A 141 28.81 -9.52 14.87
CA VAL A 141 29.89 -9.12 13.95
C VAL A 141 31.07 -8.47 14.71
N ILE A 142 30.79 -7.59 15.68
CA ILE A 142 31.82 -6.95 16.51
C ILE A 142 32.53 -7.97 17.40
N SER A 143 31.79 -8.91 18.00
CA SER A 143 32.37 -9.98 18.82
C SER A 143 33.27 -10.92 18.02
N HIS A 144 32.90 -11.28 16.79
CA HIS A 144 33.76 -12.11 15.94
C HIS A 144 35.01 -11.37 15.47
N ARG A 145 34.92 -10.06 15.23
CA ARG A 145 36.06 -9.25 14.81
C ARG A 145 37.13 -9.10 15.90
N THR A 146 36.74 -9.09 17.17
CA THR A 146 37.68 -8.96 18.31
C THR A 146 38.37 -10.28 18.70
N GLN A 147 37.87 -11.43 18.25
CA GLN A 147 38.53 -12.74 18.47
C GLN A 147 39.49 -13.15 17.35
N THR A 148 39.43 -12.51 16.17
CA THR A 148 40.31 -12.82 15.03
C THR A 148 41.62 -12.02 14.99
N GLU A 149 41.92 -11.20 16.01
CA GLU A 149 43.24 -10.58 16.16
C GLU A 149 44.22 -11.53 16.89
N SER A 150 44.46 -12.69 16.30
CA SER A 150 45.69 -13.48 16.48
C SER A 150 46.31 -13.65 15.09
N PRO A 151 47.64 -13.45 14.92
CA PRO A 151 48.24 -13.42 13.59
C PRO A 151 48.38 -14.84 13.03
N ILE A 152 47.34 -15.33 12.34
CA ILE A 152 47.41 -16.57 11.55
C ILE A 152 47.69 -16.22 10.09
N LYS A 153 48.91 -16.60 9.69
CA LYS A 153 49.42 -16.71 8.33
C LYS A 153 48.47 -17.52 7.43
N VAL A 154 48.19 -16.96 6.25
CA VAL A 154 48.07 -17.60 4.92
C VAL A 154 47.10 -18.79 4.78
N ILE A 155 46.04 -18.60 3.98
CA ILE A 155 45.49 -19.43 2.86
C ILE A 155 44.21 -18.69 2.42
N SER A 156 44.31 -17.77 1.45
CA SER A 156 44.06 -18.01 0.01
C SER A 156 42.62 -18.43 -0.32
N ALA A 157 41.86 -17.42 -0.78
CA ALA A 157 40.88 -17.45 -1.86
C ALA A 157 40.28 -18.81 -2.23
N ASN A 158 39.02 -19.07 -1.85
CA ASN A 158 38.06 -19.93 -2.56
C ASN A 158 36.70 -19.89 -1.84
N ALA A 159 35.89 -18.85 -2.09
CA ALA A 159 34.46 -18.85 -1.74
C ALA A 159 33.60 -17.88 -2.56
N ASP A 160 34.19 -16.90 -3.25
CA ASP A 160 33.43 -15.89 -4.02
C ASP A 160 33.32 -16.15 -5.53
N THR A 161 33.82 -17.29 -6.03
CA THR A 161 33.89 -17.56 -7.47
C THR A 161 32.74 -18.38 -8.04
N SER A 162 31.76 -18.83 -7.24
CA SER A 162 30.71 -19.75 -7.72
C SER A 162 29.42 -19.07 -8.22
N LEU A 163 29.28 -17.74 -8.15
CA LEU A 163 28.07 -17.06 -8.64
C LEU A 163 28.30 -15.99 -9.72
N LYS A 164 29.55 -15.61 -10.00
CA LYS A 164 29.88 -14.60 -11.03
C LYS A 164 30.19 -15.16 -12.42
N LYS A 165 30.31 -16.49 -12.59
CA LYS A 165 30.71 -17.11 -13.86
C LYS A 165 29.56 -17.53 -14.79
N LEU A 166 28.32 -17.09 -14.51
CA LEU A 166 27.13 -17.44 -15.30
C LEU A 166 26.54 -16.26 -16.10
N ALA A 167 27.06 -15.05 -15.96
CA ALA A 167 26.52 -13.86 -16.63
C ALA A 167 27.19 -13.52 -17.98
N ASP A 168 28.40 -14.04 -18.26
CA ASP A 168 29.21 -13.62 -19.41
C ASP A 168 29.39 -14.71 -20.49
N SER A 169 28.36 -15.51 -20.76
CA SER A 169 28.37 -16.35 -21.97
C SER A 169 26.98 -16.48 -22.58
N ALA A 170 26.56 -15.40 -23.24
CA ALA A 170 25.70 -15.53 -24.39
C ALA A 170 26.52 -16.23 -25.49
N HIS A 171 26.27 -17.51 -25.73
CA HIS A 171 26.16 -18.16 -27.04
C HIS A 171 25.95 -19.67 -26.81
N SER A 172 24.77 -20.16 -27.20
CA SER A 172 24.51 -21.54 -27.62
C SER A 172 25.18 -22.64 -26.77
N ASN A 173 24.53 -23.04 -25.67
CA ASN A 173 24.42 -24.45 -25.31
C ASN A 173 23.35 -24.61 -24.23
N VAL A 174 22.46 -25.58 -24.42
CA VAL A 174 21.44 -25.99 -23.46
C VAL A 174 22.15 -26.49 -22.21
N VAL A 175 22.41 -25.59 -21.27
CA VAL A 175 22.93 -25.93 -19.94
C VAL A 175 21.83 -26.75 -19.26
N ARG A 176 22.04 -28.05 -19.11
CA ARG A 176 21.21 -28.90 -18.25
C ARG A 176 21.43 -28.43 -16.82
N ILE A 177 20.53 -27.58 -16.33
CA ILE A 177 20.50 -27.13 -14.95
C ILE A 177 20.05 -28.32 -14.09
N HIS A 178 21.01 -29.13 -13.64
CA HIS A 178 20.79 -30.11 -12.58
C HIS A 178 20.96 -29.40 -11.24
N LEU A 179 19.83 -29.16 -10.58
CA LEU A 179 19.80 -28.62 -9.23
C LEU A 179 20.14 -29.73 -8.21
N SER A 180 20.79 -29.35 -7.10
CA SER A 180 20.92 -30.25 -5.94
C SER A 180 19.57 -30.38 -5.22
N ASP A 181 19.39 -31.46 -4.45
CA ASP A 181 18.14 -31.68 -3.68
C ASP A 181 17.79 -30.49 -2.77
N THR A 182 18.80 -29.86 -2.17
CA THR A 182 18.65 -28.65 -1.34
C THR A 182 18.15 -27.43 -2.12
N GLN A 183 18.48 -27.33 -3.41
CA GLN A 183 17.99 -26.25 -4.27
C GLN A 183 16.55 -26.54 -4.75
N CYS A 184 16.18 -27.81 -4.87
CA CYS A 184 14.83 -28.23 -5.22
C CYS A 184 13.81 -28.02 -4.10
N ASP A 185 14.22 -27.90 -2.83
CA ASP A 185 13.30 -27.65 -1.73
C ASP A 185 12.56 -26.31 -1.87
N THR A 186 13.23 -25.28 -2.37
CA THR A 186 12.61 -23.98 -2.65
C THR A 186 11.57 -24.10 -3.76
N VAL A 187 11.88 -24.88 -4.81
CA VAL A 187 10.96 -25.15 -5.93
C VAL A 187 9.75 -25.96 -5.46
N ARG A 188 9.95 -26.99 -4.63
CA ARG A 188 8.87 -27.81 -4.05
C ARG A 188 7.95 -27.00 -3.14
N LYS A 189 8.52 -26.13 -2.29
CA LYS A 189 7.73 -25.20 -1.47
C LYS A 189 6.89 -24.25 -2.32
N PHE A 190 7.49 -23.71 -3.38
CA PHE A 190 6.78 -22.85 -4.32
C PHE A 190 5.60 -23.59 -4.98
N VAL A 191 5.82 -24.81 -5.48
CA VAL A 191 4.75 -25.67 -6.02
C VAL A 191 3.64 -25.93 -5.00
N SER A 192 4.00 -26.19 -3.75
CA SER A 192 3.03 -26.46 -2.68
C SER A 192 2.20 -25.23 -2.30
N VAL A 193 2.78 -24.03 -2.27
CA VAL A 193 2.07 -22.79 -1.92
C VAL A 193 1.01 -22.44 -2.96
N PHE A 194 1.29 -22.74 -4.24
CA PHE A 194 0.39 -22.44 -5.36
C PHE A 194 -0.42 -23.66 -5.83
N ASP A 195 -0.40 -24.76 -5.08
CA ASP A 195 -1.12 -26.01 -5.38
C ASP A 195 -0.97 -26.49 -6.83
N MET A 196 0.26 -26.48 -7.35
CA MET A 196 0.51 -26.82 -8.76
C MET A 196 0.55 -28.34 -8.96
N LYS A 197 -0.39 -28.86 -9.76
CA LYS A 197 -0.42 -30.30 -10.12
C LYS A 197 0.68 -30.70 -11.10
N ASN A 198 0.96 -29.85 -12.08
CA ASN A 198 2.02 -30.07 -13.06
C ASN A 198 2.85 -28.79 -13.21
N PRO A 199 3.95 -28.66 -12.46
CA PRO A 199 4.68 -27.40 -12.41
C PRO A 199 5.34 -27.02 -13.74
N SER A 200 5.75 -28.01 -14.54
CA SER A 200 6.33 -27.77 -15.88
C SER A 200 5.31 -27.23 -16.87
N GLU A 201 4.04 -27.64 -16.74
CA GLU A 201 2.93 -27.19 -17.58
C GLU A 201 2.41 -25.84 -17.10
N TRP A 202 2.29 -25.66 -15.78
CA TRP A 202 1.87 -24.41 -15.16
C TRP A 202 2.77 -23.23 -15.56
N VAL A 203 4.09 -23.43 -15.65
CA VAL A 203 5.04 -22.39 -16.10
C VAL A 203 4.77 -21.96 -17.56
N LYS A 204 4.32 -22.86 -18.43
CA LYS A 204 3.98 -22.50 -19.83
C LYS A 204 2.79 -21.55 -19.89
N GLU A 205 1.79 -21.80 -19.05
CA GLU A 205 0.54 -21.04 -19.01
C GLU A 205 0.69 -19.73 -18.22
N ASN A 206 1.58 -19.70 -17.22
CA ASN A 206 1.69 -18.60 -16.25
C ASN A 206 3.08 -17.97 -16.24
N CYS A 207 3.82 -17.98 -17.36
CA CYS A 207 5.22 -17.54 -17.35
C CYS A 207 5.42 -16.10 -16.87
N SER A 208 4.58 -15.15 -17.28
CA SER A 208 4.68 -13.75 -16.84
C SER A 208 4.56 -13.61 -15.32
N PHE A 209 3.75 -14.46 -14.69
CA PHE A 209 3.64 -14.54 -13.24
C PHE A 209 4.87 -15.21 -12.62
N ALA A 210 5.34 -16.32 -13.19
CA ALA A 210 6.57 -16.98 -12.75
C ALA A 210 7.80 -16.06 -12.80
N GLN A 211 7.91 -15.21 -13.83
CA GLN A 211 9.00 -14.23 -13.96
C GLN A 211 9.05 -13.20 -12.84
N LYS A 212 7.94 -12.93 -12.14
CA LYS A 212 7.95 -12.06 -10.94
C LYS A 212 8.79 -12.66 -9.82
N PHE A 213 8.82 -13.99 -9.72
CA PHE A 213 9.59 -14.73 -8.71
C PHE A 213 10.96 -15.15 -9.22
N PHE A 214 11.14 -15.27 -10.53
CA PHE A 214 12.39 -15.63 -11.20
C PHE A 214 12.80 -14.57 -12.23
N PRO A 215 13.09 -13.31 -11.82
CA PRO A 215 13.27 -12.18 -12.74
C PRO A 215 14.49 -12.29 -13.66
N ARG A 216 15.44 -13.17 -13.33
CA ARG A 216 16.65 -13.42 -14.12
C ARG A 216 16.57 -14.67 -15.01
N SER A 217 15.43 -15.36 -15.01
CA SER A 217 15.26 -16.62 -15.76
C SER A 217 14.23 -16.47 -16.87
N THR A 218 14.51 -17.06 -18.02
CA THR A 218 13.54 -17.16 -19.13
C THR A 218 12.48 -18.22 -18.85
N CYS A 219 11.33 -18.18 -19.54
CA CYS A 219 10.28 -19.18 -19.38
C CYS A 219 10.78 -20.62 -19.54
N GLU A 220 11.65 -20.86 -20.53
CA GLU A 220 12.23 -22.19 -20.77
C GLU A 220 13.23 -22.59 -19.68
N GLN A 221 13.99 -21.64 -19.12
CA GLN A 221 14.87 -21.92 -17.98
C GLN A 221 14.07 -22.26 -16.72
N ILE A 222 13.00 -21.52 -16.44
CA ILE A 222 12.10 -21.81 -15.32
C ILE A 222 11.45 -23.18 -15.51
N LYS A 223 10.93 -23.48 -16.69
CA LYS A 223 10.36 -24.80 -17.00
C LYS A 223 11.38 -25.93 -16.81
N HIS A 224 12.63 -25.74 -17.24
CA HIS A 224 13.71 -26.70 -16.99
C HIS A 224 14.06 -26.84 -15.51
N LEU A 225 14.00 -25.74 -14.74
CA LEU A 225 14.23 -25.73 -13.29
C LEU A 225 13.19 -26.59 -12.56
N PHE A 226 11.92 -26.45 -12.92
CA PHE A 226 10.86 -27.26 -12.32
C PHE A 226 10.94 -28.71 -12.77
N LYS A 227 11.27 -28.96 -14.04
CA LYS A 227 11.49 -30.32 -14.57
C LYS A 227 12.70 -31.04 -13.95
N SER A 228 13.69 -30.32 -13.44
CA SER A 228 14.85 -30.96 -12.78
C SER A 228 14.59 -31.32 -11.32
N CYS A 229 13.48 -30.86 -10.73
CA CYS A 229 13.12 -31.10 -9.33
C CYS A 229 11.98 -32.10 -9.11
N PHE A 230 11.33 -32.56 -10.18
CA PHE A 230 10.22 -33.52 -10.22
C PHE A 230 10.41 -34.47 -11.40
#